data_AF-A0A1S2VNS9-F1
#
_entry.id   AF-A0A1S2VNS9-F1
#
_cell.length_a   1.000
_cell.length_b   1.000
_cell.length_c   1.000
_cell.angle_alpha   90.00
_cell.angle_beta   90.00
_cell.angle_gamma   90.00
#
_symmetry.space_group_name_H-M   'P 1'
#
loop_
_entity.id
_entity.type
_entity.pdbx_description
1 polymer ?
#
loop_
_entity_poly.entity_id
_entity_poly.type
_entity_poly.pdbx_seq_one_letter_code
_entity_poly.pdbx_strand_id
1 'polypeptide(L)'
;MLTRVLRPIILLLAGCLPGMAAGIRLSPSATVSVLTCAPGNDAYSLFGHTALQVEDQATGLNRVYNFGTFDSRQAGFPVYFVRGSLQYWLSAASFNLFLYTYQLENRSIYQQTLALTPTEVQTLYDKLEALLQSPARYYRYRFFTDNCSTRPLLLLNQSLAASIRLDSGRYTSPQTHRQLIAPYTAPHPWIATGINLALGRLISRYPTGKRFFCPTR
;
A
#
# COMPACT_ATOMS: atom_id res chain seq x y z
N MET A 1 44.02 56.11 -29.68
CA MET A 1 42.61 55.93 -29.26
C MET A 1 42.11 54.62 -29.86
N LEU A 2 41.70 53.68 -29.01
CA LEU A 2 41.39 52.29 -29.37
C LEU A 2 40.07 52.16 -30.17
N THR A 3 40.11 51.43 -31.29
CA THR A 3 38.93 50.92 -32.00
C THR A 3 38.50 49.60 -31.34
N ARG A 4 37.31 49.58 -30.73
CA ARG A 4 36.72 48.38 -30.09
C ARG A 4 36.08 47.48 -31.15
N VAL A 5 36.63 46.27 -31.31
CA VAL A 5 36.02 45.19 -32.10
C VAL A 5 35.04 44.44 -31.20
N LEU A 6 33.74 44.49 -31.52
CA LEU A 6 32.71 43.69 -30.84
C LEU A 6 32.74 42.25 -31.36
N ARG A 7 33.09 41.30 -30.50
CA ARG A 7 32.93 39.86 -30.76
C ARG A 7 31.52 39.41 -30.33
N PRO A 8 30.77 38.67 -31.17
CA PRO A 8 29.50 38.09 -30.74
C PRO A 8 29.77 36.94 -29.77
N ILE A 9 29.18 37.02 -28.58
CA ILE A 9 29.16 35.94 -27.60
C ILE A 9 28.08 34.96 -28.05
N ILE A 10 28.49 33.79 -28.56
CA ILE A 10 27.58 32.68 -28.84
C ILE A 10 27.28 32.00 -27.50
N LEU A 11 26.10 32.26 -26.92
CA LEU A 11 25.58 31.47 -25.81
C LEU A 11 25.18 30.09 -26.37
N LEU A 12 26.00 29.06 -26.12
CA LEU A 12 25.54 27.68 -26.24
C LEU A 12 24.51 27.43 -25.13
N LEU A 13 23.22 27.45 -25.48
CA LEU A 13 22.21 26.79 -24.65
C LEU A 13 22.50 25.29 -24.66
N ALA A 14 23.14 24.79 -23.61
CA ALA A 14 23.16 23.38 -23.31
C ALA A 14 21.71 22.94 -22.99
N GLY A 15 21.02 22.41 -24.00
CA GLY A 15 19.71 21.80 -23.85
C GLY A 15 19.82 20.63 -22.87
N CYS A 16 19.35 20.83 -21.65
CA CYS A 16 19.20 19.76 -20.67
C CYS A 16 18.01 18.90 -21.14
N LEU A 17 18.29 17.91 -21.98
CA LEU A 17 17.31 16.87 -22.28
C LEU A 17 16.96 16.18 -20.94
N PRO A 18 15.67 16.06 -20.57
CA PRO A 18 15.28 15.29 -19.40
C PRO A 18 15.67 13.84 -19.68
N GLY A 19 16.75 13.38 -19.05
CA GLY A 19 17.12 11.98 -19.06
C GLY A 19 15.94 11.19 -18.52
N MET A 20 15.30 10.38 -19.36
CA MET A 20 14.36 9.39 -18.88
C MET A 20 15.15 8.49 -17.93
N ALA A 21 14.86 8.58 -16.63
CA ALA A 21 15.44 7.68 -15.65
C ALA A 21 15.11 6.26 -16.12
N ALA A 22 16.13 5.50 -16.51
CA ALA A 22 15.95 4.11 -16.91
C ALA A 22 15.50 3.35 -15.65
N GLY A 23 14.20 3.05 -15.57
CA GLY A 23 13.65 2.20 -14.53
C GLY A 23 14.31 0.82 -14.57
N ILE A 24 14.47 0.19 -13.42
CA ILE A 24 15.01 -1.17 -13.32
C ILE A 24 14.15 -2.10 -14.18
N ARG A 25 14.80 -2.81 -15.11
CA ARG A 25 14.19 -3.91 -15.85
C ARG A 25 14.34 -5.18 -15.06
N LEU A 26 13.20 -5.77 -14.71
CA LEU A 26 13.13 -7.03 -13.99
C LEU A 26 13.43 -8.19 -14.94
N SER A 27 14.01 -9.25 -14.39
CA SER A 27 14.20 -10.49 -15.13
C SER A 27 12.84 -11.18 -15.40
N PRO A 28 12.76 -12.08 -16.40
CA PRO A 28 11.58 -12.91 -16.61
C PRO A 28 11.20 -13.82 -15.43
N SER A 29 12.13 -14.05 -14.50
CA SER A 29 11.90 -14.83 -13.28
C SER A 29 11.41 -13.99 -12.09
N ALA A 30 11.24 -12.68 -12.25
CA ALA A 30 10.72 -11.84 -11.19
C ALA A 30 9.29 -12.23 -10.79
N THR A 31 9.00 -12.16 -9.51
CA THR A 31 7.71 -12.55 -8.95
C THR A 31 7.10 -11.42 -8.12
N VAL A 32 5.76 -11.47 -8.02
CA VAL A 32 4.99 -10.60 -7.14
C VAL A 32 4.24 -11.47 -6.15
N SER A 33 4.34 -11.13 -4.87
CA SER A 33 3.59 -11.80 -3.82
C SER A 33 2.71 -10.83 -3.03
N VAL A 34 1.53 -11.29 -2.61
CA VAL A 34 0.73 -10.62 -1.59
C VAL A 34 1.17 -11.13 -0.23
N LEU A 35 1.55 -10.22 0.67
CA LEU A 35 1.89 -10.52 2.05
C LEU A 35 0.69 -10.18 2.94
N THR A 36 0.15 -11.18 3.62
CA THR A 36 -0.95 -11.04 4.59
C THR A 36 -0.41 -11.24 5.99
N CYS A 37 -0.38 -10.17 6.77
CA CYS A 37 0.14 -10.17 8.13
C CYS A 37 -1.00 -10.35 9.13
N ALA A 38 -0.81 -11.27 10.08
CA ALA A 38 -1.80 -11.59 11.09
C ALA A 38 -2.19 -10.34 11.93
N PRO A 39 -3.42 -10.29 12.50
CA PRO A 39 -3.79 -9.29 13.50
C PRO A 39 -2.75 -9.15 14.63
N GLY A 40 -2.58 -7.93 15.13
CA GLY A 40 -1.80 -7.62 16.33
C GLY A 40 -2.69 -7.11 17.47
N ASN A 41 -2.05 -6.67 18.56
CA ASN A 41 -2.74 -6.23 19.78
C ASN A 41 -3.01 -4.72 19.81
N ASP A 42 -2.29 -3.94 19.00
CA ASP A 42 -2.46 -2.49 18.95
C ASP A 42 -3.61 -2.10 18.03
N ALA A 43 -4.27 -0.97 18.34
CA ALA A 43 -5.44 -0.48 17.60
C ALA A 43 -5.20 -0.37 16.08
N TYR A 44 -3.99 0.00 15.64
CA TYR A 44 -3.65 0.12 14.22
C TYR A 44 -3.35 -1.22 13.53
N SER A 45 -3.08 -2.28 14.31
CA SER A 45 -2.69 -3.62 13.83
C SER A 45 -3.81 -4.67 13.98
N LEU A 46 -4.89 -4.31 14.66
CA LEU A 46 -5.96 -5.21 15.11
C LEU A 46 -6.65 -6.00 13.98
N PHE A 47 -6.61 -5.47 12.75
CA PHE A 47 -7.25 -6.09 11.60
C PHE A 47 -6.26 -6.86 10.70
N GLY A 48 -4.98 -6.87 11.06
CA GLY A 48 -3.90 -7.37 10.21
C GLY A 48 -3.36 -6.31 9.26
N HIS A 49 -2.53 -6.74 8.30
CA HIS A 49 -2.01 -5.85 7.26
C HIS A 49 -1.81 -6.59 5.92
N THR A 50 -1.86 -5.85 4.81
CA THR A 50 -1.53 -6.35 3.46
C THR A 50 -0.42 -5.51 2.84
N ALA A 51 0.58 -6.16 2.27
CA ALA A 51 1.64 -5.54 1.49
C ALA A 51 1.89 -6.30 0.18
N LEU A 52 2.55 -5.67 -0.78
CA LEU A 52 3.03 -6.33 -2.00
C LEU A 52 4.54 -6.52 -1.92
N GLN A 53 5.02 -7.69 -2.30
CA GLN A 53 6.45 -7.96 -2.47
C GLN A 53 6.76 -8.12 -3.94
N VAL A 54 7.83 -7.48 -4.41
CA VAL A 54 8.45 -7.75 -5.71
C VAL A 54 9.83 -8.35 -5.44
N GLU A 55 10.06 -9.54 -5.97
CA GLU A 55 11.31 -10.28 -5.82
C GLU A 55 11.87 -10.66 -7.19
N ASP A 56 13.14 -10.36 -7.42
CA ASP A 56 13.90 -10.74 -8.60
C ASP A 56 15.31 -11.16 -8.19
N GLN A 57 15.55 -12.47 -8.20
CA GLN A 57 16.83 -13.05 -7.78
C GLN A 57 17.98 -12.66 -8.73
N ALA A 58 17.71 -12.44 -10.02
CA ALA A 58 18.73 -12.10 -11.00
C ALA A 58 19.33 -10.70 -10.76
N THR A 59 18.53 -9.79 -10.20
CA THR A 59 18.96 -8.42 -9.87
C THR A 59 19.21 -8.23 -8.36
N GLY A 60 18.90 -9.23 -7.55
CA GLY A 60 18.96 -9.15 -6.07
C GLY A 60 17.86 -8.26 -5.48
N LEU A 61 16.85 -7.86 -6.25
CA LEU A 61 15.75 -7.05 -5.77
C LEU A 61 14.84 -7.91 -4.89
N ASN A 62 14.61 -7.48 -3.65
CA ASN A 62 13.57 -8.05 -2.80
C ASN A 62 12.93 -6.95 -1.96
N ARG A 63 11.87 -6.35 -2.50
CA ARG A 63 11.26 -5.11 -2.01
C ARG A 63 9.81 -5.31 -1.64
N VAL A 64 9.43 -4.80 -0.48
CA VAL A 64 8.06 -4.81 0.04
C VAL A 64 7.49 -3.41 0.00
N TYR A 65 6.29 -3.27 -0.55
CA TYR A 65 5.52 -2.05 -0.71
C TYR A 65 4.35 -2.03 0.27
N ASN A 66 4.34 -1.04 1.16
CA ASN A 66 3.42 -0.94 2.29
C ASN A 66 2.50 0.27 2.12
N PHE A 67 1.18 0.01 2.03
CA PHE A 67 0.10 1.01 1.98
C PHE A 67 -0.56 1.22 3.35
N GLY A 68 0.22 1.15 4.42
CA GLY A 68 -0.22 1.26 5.80
C GLY A 68 0.75 2.07 6.64
N THR A 69 1.67 2.80 6.00
CA THR A 69 2.63 3.65 6.70
C THR A 69 2.00 4.99 7.08
N PHE A 70 2.17 5.37 8.34
CA PHE A 70 1.70 6.63 8.92
C PHE A 70 2.68 7.07 10.02
N ASP A 71 2.59 8.33 10.47
CA ASP A 71 3.40 8.81 11.59
C ASP A 71 2.66 8.55 12.91
N SER A 72 3.08 7.54 13.66
CA SER A 72 2.50 7.22 14.98
C SER A 72 2.92 8.21 16.08
N ARG A 73 3.95 9.03 15.84
CA ARG A 73 4.51 9.98 16.82
C ARG A 73 3.91 11.38 16.69
N GLN A 74 3.04 11.61 15.70
CA GLN A 74 2.39 12.90 15.52
C GLN A 74 1.57 13.27 16.76
N ALA A 75 1.65 14.54 17.17
CA ALA A 75 0.85 15.05 18.27
C ALA A 75 -0.65 14.83 17.98
N GLY A 76 -1.39 14.29 18.95
CA GLY A 76 -2.80 13.99 18.78
C GLY A 76 -3.12 12.74 17.93
N PHE A 77 -2.14 11.86 17.66
CA PHE A 77 -2.35 10.60 16.93
C PHE A 77 -3.66 9.86 17.29
N PRO A 78 -4.01 9.64 18.58
CA PRO A 78 -5.24 8.92 18.93
C PRO A 78 -6.50 9.59 18.36
N VAL A 79 -6.55 10.92 18.37
CA VAL A 79 -7.69 11.70 17.86
C VAL A 79 -7.79 11.56 16.34
N TYR A 80 -6.67 11.71 15.63
CA TYR A 80 -6.67 11.60 14.17
C TYR A 80 -6.94 10.17 13.68
N PHE A 81 -6.45 9.17 14.42
CA PHE A 81 -6.69 7.76 14.17
C PHE A 81 -8.19 7.44 14.29
N VAL A 82 -8.79 7.79 15.43
CA VAL A 82 -10.23 7.58 15.68
C VAL A 82 -11.07 8.32 14.64
N ARG A 83 -10.73 9.57 14.30
CA ARG A 83 -11.44 10.35 13.26
C ARG A 83 -11.21 9.86 11.83
N GLY A 84 -10.32 8.90 11.58
CA GLY A 84 -9.98 8.43 10.23
C GLY A 84 -9.38 9.55 9.35
N SER A 85 -8.60 10.43 9.97
CA SER A 85 -8.02 11.63 9.35
C SER A 85 -6.50 11.61 9.25
N LEU A 86 -5.87 10.50 9.65
CA LEU A 86 -4.44 10.28 9.46
C LEU A 86 -4.08 10.29 7.97
N GLN A 87 -2.94 10.92 7.68
CA GLN A 87 -2.31 10.84 6.38
C GLN A 87 -1.45 9.58 6.33
N TYR A 88 -1.74 8.72 5.38
CA TYR A 88 -0.97 7.52 5.09
C TYR A 88 -0.17 7.72 3.82
N TRP A 89 0.85 6.90 3.63
CA TRP A 89 1.60 6.87 2.39
C TRP A 89 2.05 5.47 2.01
N LEU A 90 2.28 5.29 0.71
CA LEU A 90 3.07 4.18 0.19
C LEU A 90 4.53 4.35 0.61
N SER A 91 5.08 3.35 1.29
CA SER A 91 6.51 3.20 1.55
C SER A 91 7.06 1.91 0.95
N ALA A 92 8.38 1.83 0.81
CA ALA A 92 9.07 0.61 0.38
C ALA A 92 10.21 0.28 1.34
N ALA A 93 10.41 -1.02 1.61
CA ALA A 93 11.48 -1.54 2.46
C ALA A 93 12.03 -2.85 1.88
N SER A 94 13.17 -3.31 2.38
CA SER A 94 13.63 -4.68 2.08
C SER A 94 12.72 -5.70 2.77
N PHE A 95 12.59 -6.88 2.16
CA PHE A 95 11.82 -7.97 2.78
C PHE A 95 12.34 -8.37 4.16
N ASN A 96 13.66 -8.33 4.37
CA ASN A 96 14.26 -8.64 5.67
C ASN A 96 13.85 -7.64 6.76
N LEU A 97 13.83 -6.34 6.45
CA LEU A 97 13.38 -5.32 7.40
C LEU A 97 11.89 -5.46 7.72
N PHE A 98 11.09 -5.75 6.69
CA PHE A 98 9.67 -6.03 6.85
C PHE A 98 9.48 -7.24 7.77
N LEU A 99 10.10 -8.37 7.46
CA LEU A 99 10.02 -9.61 8.25
C LEU A 99 10.45 -9.39 9.71
N TYR A 100 11.57 -8.70 9.93
CA TYR A 100 12.08 -8.40 11.27
C TYR A 100 11.07 -7.63 12.13
N THR A 101 10.34 -6.69 11.52
CA THR A 101 9.29 -5.93 12.22
C THR A 101 8.20 -6.85 12.77
N TYR A 102 7.68 -7.77 11.95
CA TYR A 102 6.63 -8.70 12.38
C TYR A 102 7.15 -9.79 13.34
N GLN A 103 8.43 -10.14 13.26
CA GLN A 103 9.07 -11.01 14.26
C GLN A 103 9.09 -10.36 15.64
N LEU A 104 9.47 -9.08 15.72
CA LEU A 104 9.43 -8.33 16.98
C LEU A 104 8.01 -8.21 17.55
N GLU A 105 7.01 -8.09 16.67
CA GLU A 105 5.60 -8.04 17.06
C GLU A 105 4.98 -9.42 17.35
N ASN A 106 5.73 -10.52 17.16
CA ASN A 106 5.26 -11.90 17.26
C ASN A 106 4.01 -12.17 16.38
N ARG A 107 4.04 -11.69 15.14
CA ARG A 107 2.94 -11.80 14.16
C ARG A 107 3.37 -12.63 12.97
N SER A 108 2.50 -13.54 12.53
CA SER A 108 2.74 -14.35 11.33
C SER A 108 2.54 -13.55 10.04
N ILE A 109 3.35 -13.84 9.03
CA ILE A 109 3.18 -13.35 7.66
C ILE A 109 2.87 -14.55 6.77
N TYR A 110 1.81 -14.45 5.97
CA TYR A 110 1.48 -15.40 4.91
C TYR A 110 1.82 -14.77 3.57
N GLN A 111 2.64 -15.45 2.78
CA GLN A 111 3.02 -14.99 1.44
C GLN A 111 2.27 -15.81 0.39
N GLN A 112 1.63 -15.13 -0.55
CA GLN A 112 0.99 -15.74 -1.71
C GLN A 112 1.59 -15.16 -2.99
N THR A 113 2.41 -15.95 -3.66
CA THR A 113 2.94 -15.60 -4.99
C THR A 113 1.81 -15.63 -6.01
N LEU A 114 1.68 -14.55 -6.78
CA LEU A 114 0.67 -14.42 -7.81
C LEU A 114 1.16 -15.03 -9.12
N ALA A 115 0.27 -15.71 -9.84
CA ALA A 115 0.54 -16.25 -11.17
C ALA A 115 0.44 -15.15 -12.24
N LEU A 116 1.42 -14.24 -12.26
CA LEU A 116 1.49 -13.13 -13.20
C LEU A 116 2.47 -13.42 -14.34
N THR A 117 2.20 -12.87 -15.52
CA THR A 117 3.17 -12.88 -16.61
C THR A 117 4.33 -11.91 -16.33
N PRO A 118 5.52 -12.09 -16.94
CA PRO A 118 6.64 -11.16 -16.74
C PRO A 118 6.30 -9.70 -17.09
N THR A 119 5.47 -9.50 -18.12
CA THR A 119 5.00 -8.16 -18.53
C THR A 119 4.12 -7.52 -17.46
N GLU A 120 3.24 -8.29 -16.82
CA GLU A 120 2.38 -7.80 -15.73
C GLU A 120 3.19 -7.47 -14.47
N VAL A 121 4.20 -8.31 -14.16
CA VAL A 121 5.15 -8.06 -13.06
C VAL A 121 5.89 -6.75 -13.29
N GLN A 122 6.46 -6.53 -14.48
CA GLN A 122 7.15 -5.29 -14.82
C GLN A 122 6.20 -4.09 -14.77
N THR A 123 4.99 -4.22 -15.32
CA THR A 123 3.99 -3.14 -15.32
C THR A 123 3.61 -2.71 -13.91
N LEU A 124 3.37 -3.69 -13.02
CA LEU A 124 3.07 -3.41 -11.62
C LEU A 124 4.26 -2.75 -10.91
N TYR A 125 5.47 -3.25 -11.13
CA TYR A 125 6.68 -2.69 -10.55
C TYR A 125 6.90 -1.23 -10.98
N ASP A 126 6.78 -0.95 -12.28
CA ASP A 126 6.93 0.41 -12.82
C ASP A 126 5.90 1.37 -12.20
N LYS A 127 4.65 0.92 -12.05
CA LYS A 127 3.59 1.70 -11.38
C LYS A 127 3.89 1.93 -9.89
N LEU A 128 4.42 0.94 -9.18
CA LEU A 128 4.79 1.06 -7.77
C LEU A 128 5.91 2.07 -7.58
N GLU A 129 6.97 2.00 -8.39
CA GLU A 129 8.10 2.92 -8.33
C GLU A 129 7.67 4.35 -8.72
N ALA A 130 6.87 4.50 -9.77
CA ALA A 130 6.32 5.80 -10.17
C ALA A 130 5.43 6.41 -9.07
N LEU A 131 4.57 5.59 -8.45
CA LEU A 131 3.74 6.04 -7.34
C LEU A 131 4.58 6.45 -6.14
N LEU A 132 5.62 5.70 -5.79
CA LEU A 132 6.50 5.96 -4.64
C LEU A 132 7.25 7.31 -4.75
N GLN A 133 7.57 7.73 -5.98
CA GLN A 133 8.22 9.01 -6.28
C GLN A 133 7.23 10.17 -6.46
N SER A 134 5.94 9.87 -6.62
CA SER A 134 4.90 10.87 -6.84
C SER A 134 4.31 11.40 -5.53
N PRO A 135 3.86 12.67 -5.49
CA PRO A 135 3.00 13.17 -4.41
C PRO A 135 1.74 12.31 -4.18
N ALA A 136 1.28 11.57 -5.20
CA ALA A 136 0.14 10.66 -5.11
C ALA A 136 0.37 9.46 -4.17
N ARG A 137 1.60 9.23 -3.70
CA ARG A 137 1.88 8.23 -2.66
C ARG A 137 1.14 8.50 -1.35
N TYR A 138 0.85 9.76 -1.06
CA TYR A 138 0.15 10.20 0.14
C TYR A 138 -1.37 10.17 -0.09
N TYR A 139 -2.11 9.67 0.89
CA TYR A 139 -3.56 9.62 0.82
C TYR A 139 -4.19 9.60 2.22
N ARG A 140 -5.50 9.85 2.25
CA ARG A 140 -6.28 9.80 3.50
C ARG A 140 -6.94 8.44 3.62
N TYR A 141 -6.59 7.72 4.69
CA TYR A 141 -7.05 6.36 4.90
C TYR A 141 -8.54 6.33 5.26
N ARG A 142 -9.29 5.54 4.52
CA ARG A 142 -10.71 5.25 4.77
C ARG A 142 -10.83 3.77 5.04
N PHE A 143 -11.02 3.43 6.31
CA PHE A 143 -10.94 2.05 6.80
C PHE A 143 -11.71 1.01 5.96
N PHE A 144 -12.89 1.34 5.41
CA PHE A 144 -13.68 0.38 4.62
C PHE A 144 -13.47 0.44 3.10
N THR A 145 -12.88 1.52 2.57
CA THR A 145 -12.91 1.79 1.12
C THR A 145 -11.56 2.14 0.50
N ASP A 146 -10.64 2.71 1.28
CA ASP A 146 -9.35 3.18 0.78
C ASP A 146 -8.26 2.96 1.83
N ASN A 147 -7.66 1.77 1.82
CA ASN A 147 -6.86 1.25 2.92
C ASN A 147 -5.73 0.33 2.43
N CYS A 148 -4.99 -0.28 3.37
CA CYS A 148 -3.84 -1.14 3.08
C CYS A 148 -4.18 -2.43 2.33
N SER A 149 -5.44 -2.85 2.26
CA SER A 149 -5.90 -4.04 1.51
C SER A 149 -6.56 -3.68 0.18
N THR A 150 -7.26 -2.54 0.10
CA THR A 150 -7.93 -2.10 -1.15
C THR A 150 -6.96 -1.45 -2.13
N ARG A 151 -5.95 -0.72 -1.65
CA ARG A 151 -4.94 -0.05 -2.51
C ARG A 151 -4.08 -1.04 -3.31
N PRO A 152 -3.48 -2.09 -2.70
CA PRO A 152 -2.80 -3.14 -3.47
C PRO A 152 -3.68 -3.78 -4.53
N LEU A 153 -4.92 -4.13 -4.17
CA LEU A 153 -5.86 -4.77 -5.09
C LEU A 153 -6.23 -3.86 -6.27
N LEU A 154 -6.43 -2.56 -6.02
CA LEU A 154 -6.67 -1.59 -7.08
C LEU A 154 -5.47 -1.49 -8.03
N LEU A 155 -4.26 -1.38 -7.47
CA LEU A 155 -3.06 -1.25 -8.27
C LEU A 155 -2.77 -2.51 -9.09
N LEU A 156 -2.98 -3.68 -8.51
CA LEU A 156 -2.94 -4.96 -9.21
C LEU A 156 -3.93 -4.96 -10.38
N ASN A 157 -5.22 -4.70 -10.14
CA ASN A 157 -6.22 -4.67 -11.22
C ASN A 157 -5.89 -3.68 -12.35
N GLN A 158 -5.20 -2.57 -12.06
CA GLN A 158 -4.74 -1.61 -13.08
C GLN A 158 -3.49 -2.04 -13.84
N SER A 159 -2.84 -3.12 -13.42
CA SER A 159 -1.57 -3.63 -13.95
C SER A 159 -1.72 -4.94 -14.71
N LEU A 160 -2.85 -5.63 -14.54
CA LEU A 160 -3.14 -6.91 -15.17
C LEU A 160 -3.97 -6.73 -16.43
N ALA A 161 -3.76 -7.61 -17.42
CA ALA A 161 -4.59 -7.63 -18.62
C ALA A 161 -6.01 -8.14 -18.34
N ALA A 162 -6.15 -9.02 -17.35
CA ALA A 162 -7.42 -9.56 -16.88
C ALA A 162 -7.74 -9.09 -15.46
N SER A 163 -9.02 -8.85 -15.19
CA SER A 163 -9.50 -8.45 -13.85
C SER A 163 -9.32 -9.57 -12.83
N ILE A 164 -8.93 -9.22 -11.61
CA ILE A 164 -8.77 -10.17 -10.51
C ILE A 164 -10.13 -10.73 -10.10
N ARG A 165 -10.25 -12.06 -10.19
CA ARG A 165 -11.39 -12.81 -9.67
C ARG A 165 -11.17 -13.13 -8.21
N LEU A 166 -11.72 -12.29 -7.34
CA LEU A 166 -11.80 -12.60 -5.91
C LEU A 166 -12.89 -13.64 -5.68
N ASP A 167 -12.54 -14.72 -4.97
CA ASP A 167 -13.49 -15.69 -4.45
C ASP A 167 -14.22 -15.08 -3.23
N SER A 168 -15.52 -14.81 -3.39
CA SER A 168 -16.39 -14.30 -2.33
C SER A 168 -17.17 -15.41 -1.61
N GLY A 169 -16.93 -16.68 -1.93
CA GLY A 169 -17.70 -17.84 -1.47
C GLY A 169 -17.70 -18.05 0.04
N ARG A 170 -16.79 -17.40 0.79
CA ARG A 170 -16.72 -17.48 2.25
C ARG A 170 -17.76 -16.64 3.00
N TYR A 171 -18.48 -15.76 2.32
CA TYR A 171 -19.45 -14.86 2.96
C TYR A 171 -20.88 -15.21 2.55
N THR A 172 -21.52 -16.08 3.33
CA THR A 172 -22.84 -16.66 3.01
C THR A 172 -24.02 -15.77 3.42
N SER A 173 -23.80 -14.70 4.21
CA SER A 173 -24.85 -13.79 4.67
C SER A 173 -24.44 -12.32 4.62
N PRO A 174 -25.35 -11.39 4.25
CA PRO A 174 -25.13 -9.95 4.36
C PRO A 174 -24.78 -9.56 5.81
N GLN A 175 -23.64 -8.91 5.99
CA GLN A 175 -23.14 -8.42 7.26
C GLN A 175 -22.82 -6.94 7.11
N THR A 176 -23.21 -6.16 8.12
CA THR A 176 -22.80 -4.77 8.28
C THR A 176 -21.31 -4.68 8.58
N HIS A 177 -20.71 -3.51 8.35
CA HIS A 177 -19.32 -3.26 8.73
C HIS A 177 -19.04 -3.60 10.20
N ARG A 178 -19.97 -3.33 11.12
CA ARG A 178 -19.84 -3.65 12.56
C ARG A 178 -19.68 -5.15 12.76
N GLN A 179 -20.53 -5.95 12.12
CA GLN A 179 -20.50 -7.40 12.24
C GLN A 179 -19.21 -8.00 11.64
N LEU A 180 -18.66 -7.38 10.59
CA LEU A 180 -17.42 -7.83 9.96
C LEU A 180 -16.19 -7.56 10.82
N ILE A 181 -16.15 -6.45 11.56
CA ILE A 181 -15.01 -6.12 12.42
C ILE A 181 -15.14 -6.66 13.85
N ALA A 182 -16.34 -7.05 14.26
CA ALA A 182 -16.63 -7.50 15.62
C ALA A 182 -15.68 -8.60 16.12
N PRO A 183 -15.34 -9.65 15.34
CA PRO A 183 -14.42 -10.69 15.82
C PRO A 183 -13.04 -10.16 16.19
N TYR A 184 -12.54 -9.15 15.47
CA TYR A 184 -11.24 -8.53 15.72
C TYR A 184 -11.28 -7.63 16.96
N THR A 185 -12.39 -6.93 17.19
CA THR A 185 -12.54 -5.99 18.32
C THR A 185 -13.08 -6.63 19.59
N ALA A 186 -13.55 -7.89 19.55
CA ALA A 186 -14.15 -8.58 20.68
C ALA A 186 -13.24 -8.62 21.94
N PRO A 187 -11.91 -8.83 21.82
CA PRO A 187 -11.02 -8.77 22.98
C PRO A 187 -10.79 -7.35 23.52
N HIS A 188 -11.21 -6.30 22.79
CA HIS A 188 -10.91 -4.90 23.10
C HIS A 188 -12.18 -4.02 23.06
N PRO A 189 -13.06 -4.10 24.08
CA PRO A 189 -14.36 -3.43 24.09
C PRO A 189 -14.27 -1.89 24.00
N TRP A 190 -13.19 -1.30 24.53
CA TRP A 190 -12.94 0.13 24.42
C TRP A 190 -12.61 0.56 22.97
N ILE A 191 -11.87 -0.28 22.23
CA ILE A 191 -11.58 -0.04 20.81
C ILE A 191 -12.88 -0.17 20.00
N ALA A 192 -13.69 -1.19 20.28
CA ALA A 192 -15.00 -1.33 19.65
C ALA A 192 -15.88 -0.09 19.88
N THR A 193 -15.93 0.41 21.13
CA THR A 193 -16.68 1.63 21.48
C THR A 193 -16.16 2.85 20.72
N GLY A 194 -14.83 3.05 20.71
CA GLY A 194 -14.20 4.17 19.99
C GLY A 194 -14.51 4.17 18.49
N ILE A 195 -14.41 3.00 17.85
CA ILE A 195 -14.74 2.84 16.42
C ILE A 195 -16.23 3.11 16.17
N ASN A 196 -17.13 2.58 17.02
CA ASN A 196 -18.56 2.82 16.90
C ASN A 196 -18.90 4.31 17.02
N LEU A 197 -18.29 5.02 17.97
CA LEU A 197 -18.50 6.46 18.14
C LEU A 197 -18.00 7.26 16.95
N ALA A 198 -16.81 6.93 16.44
CA ALA A 198 -16.18 7.71 15.39
C ALA A 198 -16.75 7.47 13.99
N LEU A 199 -17.11 6.22 13.69
CA LEU A 199 -17.68 5.85 12.39
C LEU A 199 -19.21 5.97 12.38
N GLY A 200 -19.84 5.99 13.56
CA GLY A 200 -21.27 6.25 13.72
C GLY A 200 -22.13 5.41 12.79
N ARG A 201 -22.99 6.05 11.98
CA ARG A 201 -23.89 5.38 11.04
C ARG A 201 -23.17 4.57 9.95
N LEU A 202 -21.90 4.85 9.63
CA LEU A 202 -21.17 4.10 8.59
C LEU A 202 -20.98 2.64 8.98
N ILE A 203 -20.76 2.37 10.27
CA ILE A 203 -20.51 1.01 10.77
C ILE A 203 -21.77 0.11 10.69
N SER A 204 -22.95 0.72 10.64
CA SER A 204 -24.23 0.01 10.49
C SER A 204 -24.61 -0.25 9.02
N ARG A 205 -23.83 0.24 8.05
CA ARG A 205 -24.10 0.02 6.61
C ARG A 205 -23.55 -1.32 6.16
N TYR A 206 -24.15 -1.87 5.12
CA TYR A 206 -23.58 -2.97 4.36
C TYR A 206 -22.46 -2.47 3.43
N PRO A 207 -21.36 -3.23 3.25
CA PRO A 207 -20.33 -2.89 2.29
C PRO A 207 -20.92 -2.82 0.87
N THR A 208 -20.65 -1.76 0.12
CA THR A 208 -21.13 -1.54 -1.26
C THR A 208 -20.23 -2.21 -2.31
N GLY A 209 -19.49 -3.25 -1.95
CA GLY A 209 -18.53 -3.93 -2.82
C GLY A 209 -17.94 -5.19 -2.18
N LYS A 210 -16.89 -5.75 -2.79
CA LYS A 210 -16.22 -6.94 -2.27
C LYS A 210 -15.59 -6.64 -0.89
N ARG A 211 -15.76 -7.56 0.07
CA ARG A 211 -15.37 -7.43 1.49
C ARG A 211 -13.86 -7.57 1.71
N PHE A 212 -13.08 -6.69 1.09
CA PHE A 212 -11.61 -6.79 1.05
C PHE A 212 -10.90 -5.69 1.85
N PHE A 213 -11.55 -5.22 2.93
CA PHE A 213 -10.98 -4.18 3.79
C PHE A 213 -10.24 -4.73 5.01
N CYS A 214 -10.49 -5.99 5.39
CA CYS A 214 -9.67 -6.72 6.34
C CYS A 214 -8.83 -7.75 5.59
N PRO A 215 -7.51 -7.82 5.83
CA PRO A 215 -6.67 -8.91 5.37
C PRO A 215 -7.22 -10.26 5.84
N THR A 216 -7.60 -11.12 4.90
CA THR A 216 -8.02 -12.50 5.18
C THR A 216 -7.21 -13.47 4.34
N ARG A 217 -6.93 -14.65 4.91
CA ARG A 217 -6.49 -15.81 4.12
C ARG A 217 -7.65 -16.35 3.29
#